data_AF-A0A496SGW9-F1
#
_entry.id   AF-A0A496SGW9-F1
#
_cell.length_a   1.000
_cell.length_b   1.000
_cell.length_c   1.000
_cell.angle_alpha   90.00
_cell.angle_beta   90.00
_cell.angle_gamma   90.00
#
_symmetry.space_group_name_H-M   'P 1'
#
loop_
_entity.id
_entity.type
_entity.pdbx_description
1 polymer ?
#
loop_
_entity_poly.entity_id
_entity_poly.type
_entity_poly.pdbx_seq_one_letter_code
_entity_poly.pdbx_strand_id
1 'polypeptide(L)'
;LAVVLGWSAVAAVPTVQDLDWDCVKPVYVIAGDFNGDGWDDVALACHSCDMILVGLNPGNALCPVPWPSPKVFALADSPVALAWGLFGSGVGPYYKEIVGVTQYTPSWTQFKVTDSSASLKKLPLVTAVHVTIGDFDGNGSLDVAVLDPLGLSVAFPSGGIAAIDLGAIASPGEPAFIAQGDFDRDGDLDLVISSGTSLLFFENDRTGGFAFKEAVPVGLSLRAIAVADFDNDGDADLATVDPKFGALAVLRNDGCWKFTITARIKMDKGPVFVIPFDCDRDGDIDLAVAEFEGNCVSIATNNGRGSFTIERTLAVKNEPIGLAVGDFDRNAIPDLIVALHGGGPAGQGPAAQVIYNPCCAIDDCTKQAPCCDEGATPPSCGGS
;
A
#
# COMPACT_ATOMS: atom_id res chain seq x y z
N LEU A 1 5.71 -36.82 44.16
CA LEU A 1 5.18 -36.76 42.78
C LEU A 1 4.21 -35.57 42.73
N ALA A 2 4.72 -34.38 42.42
CA ALA A 2 3.90 -33.18 42.26
C ALA A 2 4.14 -32.70 40.82
N VAL A 3 3.10 -32.79 40.00
CA VAL A 3 3.12 -32.32 38.61
C VAL A 3 2.94 -30.81 38.66
N VAL A 4 4.00 -30.06 38.34
CA VAL A 4 3.90 -28.65 38.03
C VAL A 4 3.46 -28.56 36.56
N LEU A 5 2.23 -28.12 36.35
CA LEU A 5 1.70 -27.79 35.03
C LEU A 5 2.45 -26.56 34.53
N GLY A 6 3.30 -26.75 33.51
CA GLY A 6 3.92 -25.65 32.78
C GLY A 6 2.86 -24.93 31.96
N TRP A 7 2.69 -23.64 32.21
CA TRP A 7 1.89 -22.77 31.37
C TRP A 7 2.74 -22.39 30.16
N SER A 8 2.31 -22.76 28.96
CA SER A 8 2.88 -22.29 27.70
C SER A 8 2.47 -20.84 27.49
N ALA A 9 3.42 -19.91 27.50
CA ALA A 9 3.21 -18.52 27.11
C ALA A 9 2.86 -18.46 25.62
N VAL A 10 1.73 -17.83 25.30
CA VAL A 10 1.32 -17.53 23.92
C VAL A 10 1.85 -16.13 23.64
N ALA A 11 2.64 -15.95 22.58
CA ALA A 11 3.01 -14.63 22.09
C ALA A 11 1.73 -13.82 21.84
N ALA A 12 1.62 -12.60 22.39
CA ALA A 12 0.39 -11.84 22.21
C ALA A 12 0.24 -11.46 20.74
N VAL A 13 -0.96 -11.65 20.21
CA VAL A 13 -1.33 -11.31 18.84
C VAL A 13 -1.65 -9.82 18.80
N PRO A 14 -1.19 -9.07 17.78
CA PRO A 14 -1.58 -7.67 17.60
C PRO A 14 -3.10 -7.47 17.66
N THR A 15 -3.54 -6.31 18.14
CA THR A 15 -4.96 -5.98 18.17
C THR A 15 -5.47 -5.81 16.74
N VAL A 16 -6.51 -6.56 16.38
CA VAL A 16 -7.16 -6.48 15.06
C VAL A 16 -8.58 -5.98 15.23
N GLN A 17 -8.94 -4.92 14.52
CA GLN A 17 -10.28 -4.36 14.49
C GLN A 17 -10.94 -4.57 13.13
N ASP A 18 -12.14 -5.13 13.14
CA ASP A 18 -12.96 -5.31 11.96
C ASP A 18 -13.68 -4.01 11.58
N LEU A 19 -13.62 -3.64 10.29
CA LEU A 19 -14.43 -2.59 9.70
C LEU A 19 -15.57 -3.25 8.89
N ASP A 20 -16.69 -3.50 9.57
CA ASP A 20 -17.92 -4.10 9.01
C ASP A 20 -18.71 -3.10 8.15
N TRP A 21 -18.04 -2.47 7.19
CA TRP A 21 -18.63 -1.53 6.26
C TRP A 21 -19.27 -2.24 5.07
N ASP A 22 -20.33 -1.66 4.51
CA ASP A 22 -21.05 -2.19 3.34
C ASP A 22 -20.27 -1.89 2.05
N CYS A 23 -19.21 -2.66 1.83
CA CYS A 23 -18.32 -2.56 0.67
C CYS A 23 -18.27 -3.91 -0.03
N VAL A 24 -18.96 -4.02 -1.17
CA VAL A 24 -18.99 -5.28 -1.93
C VAL A 24 -17.75 -5.38 -2.81
N LYS A 25 -16.93 -6.40 -2.55
CA LYS A 25 -15.68 -6.68 -3.26
C LYS A 25 -14.71 -5.47 -3.18
N PRO A 26 -14.16 -5.17 -1.99
CA PRO A 26 -13.05 -4.24 -1.86
C PRO A 26 -11.90 -4.62 -2.79
N VAL A 27 -11.31 -3.63 -3.46
CA VAL A 27 -10.19 -3.87 -4.39
C VAL A 27 -8.97 -2.99 -4.09
N TYR A 28 -9.15 -1.93 -3.32
CA TYR A 28 -8.06 -1.01 -2.98
C TYR A 28 -8.34 -0.29 -1.66
N VAL A 29 -7.28 0.06 -0.95
CA VAL A 29 -7.32 0.86 0.27
C VAL A 29 -6.21 1.90 0.26
N ILE A 30 -6.50 3.06 0.82
CA ILE A 30 -5.51 4.08 1.18
C ILE A 30 -5.79 4.55 2.61
N ALA A 31 -4.75 5.06 3.26
CA ALA A 31 -4.83 5.65 4.59
C ALA A 31 -4.14 7.01 4.61
N GLY A 32 -4.58 7.87 5.52
CA GLY A 32 -3.99 9.18 5.77
C GLY A 32 -4.99 10.18 6.36
N ASP A 33 -4.51 11.26 6.95
CA ASP A 33 -5.35 12.34 7.49
C ASP A 33 -6.06 13.14 6.38
N PHE A 34 -7.20 12.61 5.89
CA PHE A 34 -7.96 13.20 4.80
C PHE A 34 -8.76 14.43 5.21
N ASN A 35 -9.11 14.53 6.50
CA ASN A 35 -9.98 15.59 7.01
C ASN A 35 -9.22 16.76 7.67
N GLY A 36 -7.93 16.59 8.02
CA GLY A 36 -7.10 17.62 8.64
C GLY A 36 -7.16 17.72 10.15
N ASP A 37 -7.74 16.76 10.85
CA ASP A 37 -7.71 16.70 12.31
C ASP A 37 -6.41 16.08 12.85
N GLY A 38 -5.61 15.48 11.96
CA GLY A 38 -4.29 14.88 12.20
C GLY A 38 -4.33 13.39 12.57
N TRP A 39 -5.50 12.75 12.58
CA TRP A 39 -5.63 11.31 12.73
C TRP A 39 -5.75 10.68 11.35
N ASP A 40 -5.06 9.56 11.14
CA ASP A 40 -5.16 8.90 9.85
C ASP A 40 -6.55 8.28 9.66
N ASP A 41 -7.16 8.61 8.52
CA ASP A 41 -8.44 8.12 8.05
C ASP A 41 -8.23 6.96 7.05
N VAL A 42 -9.31 6.29 6.64
CA VAL A 42 -9.25 5.17 5.69
C VAL A 42 -10.23 5.37 4.55
N ALA A 43 -9.80 5.10 3.31
CA ALA A 43 -10.69 5.06 2.16
C ALA A 43 -10.59 3.73 1.40
N LEU A 44 -11.74 3.16 1.04
CA LEU A 44 -11.87 1.89 0.33
C LEU A 44 -12.54 2.07 -1.03
N ALA A 45 -11.96 1.46 -2.06
CA ALA A 45 -12.61 1.30 -3.36
C ALA A 45 -13.46 0.02 -3.34
N CYS A 46 -14.78 0.18 -3.44
CA CYS A 46 -15.75 -0.90 -3.43
C CYS A 46 -16.21 -1.17 -4.86
N HIS A 47 -15.66 -2.22 -5.47
CA HIS A 47 -15.78 -2.43 -6.90
C HIS A 47 -17.20 -2.78 -7.34
N SER A 48 -17.86 -3.73 -6.68
CA SER A 48 -19.15 -4.26 -7.14
C SER A 48 -20.38 -3.44 -6.73
N CYS A 49 -20.18 -2.34 -6.01
CA CYS A 49 -21.22 -1.40 -5.61
C CYS A 49 -20.91 0.05 -6.04
N ASP A 50 -19.95 0.22 -6.96
CA ASP A 50 -19.60 1.49 -7.61
C ASP A 50 -19.45 2.65 -6.61
N MET A 51 -18.71 2.43 -5.53
CA MET A 51 -18.59 3.43 -4.46
C MET A 51 -17.21 3.49 -3.85
N ILE A 52 -16.85 4.68 -3.40
CA ILE A 52 -15.71 4.89 -2.51
C ILE A 52 -16.27 5.15 -1.11
N LEU A 53 -15.79 4.39 -0.14
CA LEU A 53 -16.06 4.61 1.27
C LEU A 53 -14.93 5.39 1.90
N VAL A 54 -15.24 6.37 2.74
CA VAL A 54 -14.26 7.10 3.55
C VAL A 54 -14.67 7.02 5.01
N GLY A 55 -13.97 6.22 5.79
CA GLY A 55 -14.11 6.19 7.24
C GLY A 55 -13.23 7.25 7.86
N LEU A 56 -13.84 8.14 8.66
CA LEU A 56 -13.11 9.10 9.45
C LEU A 56 -12.76 8.50 10.80
N ASN A 57 -11.50 8.61 11.19
CA ASN A 57 -11.06 8.19 12.50
C ASN A 57 -11.71 9.09 13.57
N PRO A 58 -12.34 8.54 14.63
CA PRO A 58 -13.03 9.34 15.64
C PRO A 58 -12.10 10.21 16.51
N GLY A 59 -10.78 10.00 16.45
CA GLY A 59 -9.77 11.01 16.77
C GLY A 59 -9.69 11.49 18.23
N ASN A 60 -10.05 10.65 19.19
CA ASN A 60 -10.18 11.08 20.60
C ASN A 60 -9.66 10.07 21.64
N ALA A 61 -9.03 8.99 21.19
CA ALA A 61 -8.50 7.96 22.05
C ALA A 61 -7.15 7.50 21.51
N LEU A 62 -6.17 7.37 22.41
CA LEU A 62 -4.92 6.67 22.12
C LEU A 62 -5.12 5.15 21.97
N CYS A 63 -6.36 4.67 22.12
CA CYS A 63 -6.69 3.27 22.01
C CYS A 63 -7.74 3.02 20.94
N PRO A 64 -7.70 1.85 20.29
CA PRO A 64 -8.68 1.47 19.29
C PRO A 64 -10.10 1.61 19.82
N VAL A 65 -10.88 2.44 19.15
CA VAL A 65 -12.32 2.62 19.39
C VAL A 65 -13.09 2.22 18.14
N PRO A 66 -14.35 1.78 18.25
CA PRO A 66 -15.18 1.49 17.09
C PRO A 66 -15.20 2.66 16.10
N TRP A 67 -14.82 2.39 14.85
CA TRP A 67 -14.91 3.38 13.78
C TRP A 67 -16.38 3.70 13.48
N PRO A 68 -16.71 4.97 13.20
CA PRO A 68 -18.06 5.35 12.78
C PRO A 68 -18.39 4.73 11.41
N SER A 69 -19.67 4.80 11.04
CA SER A 69 -20.08 4.46 9.68
C SER A 69 -19.37 5.36 8.66
N PRO A 70 -18.87 4.81 7.55
CA PRO A 70 -18.11 5.57 6.58
C PRO A 70 -19.02 6.51 5.78
N LYS A 71 -18.44 7.60 5.30
CA LYS A 71 -19.04 8.43 4.26
C LYS A 71 -19.03 7.68 2.93
N VAL A 72 -20.14 7.76 2.20
CA VAL A 72 -20.34 7.06 0.93
C VAL A 72 -20.24 8.05 -0.23
N PHE A 73 -19.36 7.76 -1.19
CA PHE A 73 -19.25 8.46 -2.46
C PHE A 73 -19.63 7.50 -3.59
N ALA A 74 -20.89 7.57 -4.01
CA ALA A 74 -21.37 6.80 -5.15
C ALA A 74 -20.77 7.32 -6.45
N LEU A 75 -20.35 6.40 -7.31
CA LEU A 75 -19.80 6.63 -8.63
C LEU A 75 -20.74 6.04 -9.69
N ALA A 76 -20.55 6.46 -10.94
CA ALA A 76 -21.29 5.90 -12.07
C ALA A 76 -20.60 4.65 -12.67
N ASP A 77 -19.47 4.23 -12.11
CA ASP A 77 -18.62 3.14 -12.60
C ASP A 77 -17.75 2.60 -11.47
N SER A 78 -17.26 1.36 -11.62
CA SER A 78 -16.59 0.61 -10.57
C SER A 78 -15.17 1.14 -10.31
N PRO A 79 -14.84 1.59 -9.07
CA PRO A 79 -13.51 2.06 -8.74
C PRO A 79 -12.52 0.89 -8.65
N VAL A 80 -11.26 1.10 -9.07
CA VAL A 80 -10.20 0.06 -9.06
C VAL A 80 -8.97 0.43 -8.27
N ALA A 81 -8.65 1.72 -8.15
CA ALA A 81 -7.51 2.19 -7.39
C ALA A 81 -7.77 3.60 -6.86
N LEU A 82 -7.09 3.92 -5.75
CA LEU A 82 -7.17 5.19 -5.06
C LEU A 82 -5.76 5.75 -4.83
N ALA A 83 -5.68 7.07 -4.76
CA ALA A 83 -4.55 7.80 -4.23
C ALA A 83 -5.06 9.01 -3.46
N TRP A 84 -4.22 9.64 -2.64
CA TRP A 84 -4.58 10.91 -2.02
C TRP A 84 -3.34 11.76 -1.83
N GLY A 85 -3.54 13.08 -1.82
CA GLY A 85 -2.44 14.00 -1.59
C GLY A 85 -2.89 15.45 -1.52
N LEU A 86 -1.90 16.34 -1.52
CA LEU A 86 -2.08 17.78 -1.44
C LEU A 86 -2.04 18.40 -2.83
N PHE A 87 -3.19 18.83 -3.34
CA PHE A 87 -3.32 19.48 -4.64
C PHE A 87 -3.39 21.00 -4.50
N GLY A 88 -2.68 21.74 -5.36
CA GLY A 88 -2.61 23.20 -5.31
C GLY A 88 -2.24 23.79 -6.67
N SER A 89 -1.78 25.03 -6.71
CA SER A 89 -1.24 25.67 -7.93
C SER A 89 0.24 26.06 -7.77
N GLY A 90 1.02 25.27 -7.03
CA GLY A 90 2.41 25.56 -6.64
C GLY A 90 2.60 26.77 -5.71
N VAL A 91 1.62 27.68 -5.61
CA VAL A 91 1.69 28.92 -4.81
C VAL A 91 0.40 29.10 -3.98
N GLY A 92 0.31 28.37 -2.86
CA GLY A 92 -0.78 28.46 -1.89
C GLY A 92 -2.15 27.93 -2.35
N PRO A 93 -3.17 28.04 -1.48
CA PRO A 93 -3.43 26.97 -0.51
C PRO A 93 -3.57 25.60 -1.19
N TYR A 94 -2.95 24.59 -0.57
CA TYR A 94 -3.13 23.19 -0.96
C TYR A 94 -4.40 22.62 -0.33
N TYR A 95 -5.00 21.66 -1.01
CA TYR A 95 -6.18 20.93 -0.55
C TYR A 95 -5.91 19.44 -0.53
N LYS A 96 -6.34 18.79 0.54
CA LYS A 96 -6.33 17.33 0.66
C LYS A 96 -7.44 16.75 -0.17
N GLU A 97 -7.09 15.94 -1.15
CA GLU A 97 -8.06 15.35 -2.05
C GLU A 97 -7.75 13.87 -2.27
N ILE A 98 -8.83 13.09 -2.37
CA ILE A 98 -8.78 11.68 -2.75
C ILE A 98 -9.01 11.61 -4.25
N VAL A 99 -8.14 10.89 -4.93
CA VAL A 99 -8.24 10.54 -6.35
C VAL A 99 -8.70 9.10 -6.45
N GLY A 100 -9.69 8.85 -7.31
CA GLY A 100 -10.13 7.49 -7.64
C GLY A 100 -10.22 7.29 -9.14
N VAL A 101 -9.91 6.10 -9.62
CA VAL A 101 -10.03 5.73 -11.04
C VAL A 101 -11.01 4.56 -11.23
N THR A 102 -11.75 4.56 -12.33
CA THR A 102 -12.81 3.56 -12.63
C THR A 102 -12.49 2.69 -13.84
N GLN A 103 -13.05 1.47 -13.87
CA GLN A 103 -12.63 0.43 -14.82
C GLN A 103 -13.32 0.45 -16.19
N TYR A 104 -14.66 0.45 -16.24
CA TYR A 104 -15.40 0.07 -17.45
C TYR A 104 -15.69 1.25 -18.38
N THR A 105 -15.85 2.43 -17.80
CA THR A 105 -15.86 3.71 -18.48
C THR A 105 -14.71 4.53 -17.92
N PRO A 106 -13.46 4.27 -18.35
CA PRO A 106 -12.27 4.82 -17.72
C PRO A 106 -12.39 6.31 -17.46
N SER A 107 -12.36 6.62 -16.18
CA SER A 107 -12.49 7.97 -15.69
C SER A 107 -11.76 8.07 -14.39
N TRP A 108 -11.45 9.30 -14.00
CA TRP A 108 -10.92 9.59 -12.69
C TRP A 108 -11.79 10.62 -12.01
N THR A 109 -11.75 10.65 -10.69
CA THR A 109 -12.39 11.67 -9.89
C THR A 109 -11.42 12.17 -8.84
N GLN A 110 -11.68 13.38 -8.36
CA GLN A 110 -10.95 14.06 -7.32
C GLN A 110 -11.97 14.80 -6.48
N PHE A 111 -11.95 14.56 -5.17
CA PHE A 111 -12.91 15.13 -4.24
C PHE A 111 -12.31 15.26 -2.84
N LYS A 112 -12.88 16.18 -2.07
CA LYS A 112 -12.58 16.37 -0.65
C LYS A 112 -13.52 15.52 0.18
N VAL A 113 -13.07 15.12 1.36
CA VAL A 113 -13.96 14.38 2.29
C VAL A 113 -15.15 15.23 2.73
N THR A 114 -15.08 16.56 2.63
CA THR A 114 -16.22 17.46 2.89
C THR A 114 -17.27 17.47 1.78
N ASP A 115 -16.94 17.03 0.56
CA ASP A 115 -17.83 17.12 -0.59
C ASP A 115 -19.03 16.18 -0.47
N SER A 116 -20.18 16.58 -1.01
CA SER A 116 -21.38 15.73 -0.98
C SER A 116 -21.37 14.63 -2.04
N SER A 117 -20.49 14.72 -3.04
CA SER A 117 -20.44 13.84 -4.20
C SER A 117 -19.09 13.90 -4.90
N ALA A 118 -18.74 12.84 -5.62
CA ALA A 118 -17.59 12.81 -6.54
C ALA A 118 -18.07 12.89 -8.00
N SER A 119 -17.33 13.57 -8.87
CA SER A 119 -17.66 13.68 -10.30
C SER A 119 -16.57 13.10 -11.18
N LEU A 120 -16.96 12.31 -12.17
CA LEU A 120 -16.03 11.60 -13.04
C LEU A 120 -15.57 12.48 -14.22
N LYS A 121 -14.25 12.56 -14.42
CA LYS A 121 -13.58 13.13 -15.59
C LYS A 121 -13.15 11.98 -16.50
N LYS A 122 -13.69 11.94 -17.73
CA LYS A 122 -13.44 10.84 -18.67
C LYS A 122 -12.00 10.85 -19.18
N LEU A 123 -11.44 9.65 -19.29
CA LEU A 123 -10.14 9.41 -19.92
C LEU A 123 -10.33 8.87 -21.35
N PRO A 124 -9.34 9.04 -22.23
CA PRO A 124 -9.33 8.43 -23.56
C PRO A 124 -8.97 6.92 -23.53
N LEU A 125 -8.66 6.37 -22.35
CA LEU A 125 -8.13 5.03 -22.13
C LEU A 125 -9.16 3.91 -22.31
N VAL A 126 -8.67 2.67 -22.46
CA VAL A 126 -9.52 1.49 -22.70
C VAL A 126 -10.02 0.80 -21.43
N THR A 127 -9.21 0.69 -20.37
CA THR A 127 -9.60 0.14 -19.04
C THR A 127 -8.61 0.56 -17.95
N ALA A 128 -8.92 1.47 -17.04
CA ALA A 128 -7.97 1.80 -15.96
C ALA A 128 -7.75 0.59 -15.03
N VAL A 129 -6.51 0.39 -14.58
CA VAL A 129 -6.15 -0.68 -13.63
C VAL A 129 -5.56 -0.14 -12.34
N HIS A 130 -4.81 0.96 -12.41
CA HIS A 130 -4.14 1.51 -11.24
C HIS A 130 -3.85 3.01 -11.41
N VAL A 131 -3.51 3.69 -10.31
CA VAL A 131 -3.21 5.12 -10.28
C VAL A 131 -2.08 5.40 -9.30
N THR A 132 -1.21 6.33 -9.67
CA THR A 132 -0.27 6.99 -8.75
C THR A 132 -0.35 8.50 -8.94
N ILE A 133 0.12 9.27 -7.95
CA ILE A 133 0.14 10.73 -8.01
C ILE A 133 1.52 11.27 -7.62
N GLY A 134 1.97 12.32 -8.30
CA GLY A 134 3.29 12.92 -8.12
C GLY A 134 3.37 14.24 -8.88
N ASP A 135 4.29 15.12 -8.52
CA ASP A 135 4.57 16.34 -9.30
C ASP A 135 5.46 15.98 -10.49
N PHE A 136 4.85 15.54 -11.60
CA PHE A 136 5.56 14.98 -12.74
C PHE A 136 6.04 16.05 -13.72
N ASP A 137 5.45 17.25 -13.71
CA ASP A 137 5.90 18.38 -14.53
C ASP A 137 6.68 19.46 -13.73
N GLY A 138 6.97 19.18 -12.46
CA GLY A 138 7.76 20.05 -11.58
C GLY A 138 7.10 21.39 -11.27
N ASN A 139 5.77 21.49 -11.40
CA ASN A 139 5.02 22.72 -11.16
C ASN A 139 4.67 22.95 -9.68
N GLY A 140 4.98 22.00 -8.80
CA GLY A 140 4.72 22.04 -7.37
C GLY A 140 3.31 21.58 -6.97
N SER A 141 2.56 20.98 -7.89
CA SER A 141 1.25 20.39 -7.67
C SER A 141 1.23 18.94 -8.11
N LEU A 142 0.49 18.11 -7.38
CA LEU A 142 0.36 16.70 -7.73
C LEU A 142 -0.43 16.51 -9.02
N ASP A 143 0.09 15.66 -9.88
CA ASP A 143 -0.51 15.15 -11.10
C ASP A 143 -1.02 13.72 -10.91
N VAL A 144 -1.85 13.25 -11.83
CA VAL A 144 -2.48 11.92 -11.75
C VAL A 144 -2.00 11.05 -12.90
N ALA A 145 -1.18 10.04 -12.61
CA ALA A 145 -0.76 9.03 -13.55
C ALA A 145 -1.70 7.81 -13.46
N VAL A 146 -2.42 7.53 -14.54
CA VAL A 146 -3.38 6.42 -14.67
C VAL A 146 -2.83 5.37 -15.62
N LEU A 147 -2.76 4.14 -15.14
CA LEU A 147 -2.33 2.99 -15.91
C LEU A 147 -3.53 2.25 -16.51
N ASP A 148 -3.39 1.81 -17.76
CA ASP A 148 -4.23 0.79 -18.39
C ASP A 148 -3.36 -0.36 -18.99
N PRO A 149 -3.96 -1.50 -19.42
CA PRO A 149 -3.20 -2.63 -19.96
C PRO A 149 -2.46 -2.37 -21.27
N LEU A 150 -2.76 -1.26 -21.97
CA LEU A 150 -2.19 -0.88 -23.26
C LEU A 150 -1.34 0.40 -23.17
N GLY A 151 -1.38 1.15 -22.08
CA GLY A 151 -0.89 2.52 -22.05
C GLY A 151 -0.86 3.15 -20.66
N LEU A 152 -0.16 4.26 -20.58
CA LEU A 152 -0.08 5.13 -19.41
C LEU A 152 -0.55 6.52 -19.83
N SER A 153 -1.47 7.12 -19.07
CA SER A 153 -1.88 8.52 -19.26
C SER A 153 -1.65 9.31 -17.98
N VAL A 154 -1.02 10.47 -18.11
CA VAL A 154 -0.78 11.39 -17.00
C VAL A 154 -1.65 12.63 -17.21
N ALA A 155 -2.54 12.88 -16.26
CA ALA A 155 -3.45 14.03 -16.23
C ALA A 155 -2.92 15.08 -15.25
N PHE A 156 -2.65 16.27 -15.77
CA PHE A 156 -2.16 17.41 -15.00
C PHE A 156 -3.35 18.29 -14.55
N PRO A 157 -3.47 18.70 -13.27
CA PRO A 157 -4.61 19.50 -12.77
C PRO A 157 -4.85 20.81 -13.54
N SER A 158 -3.79 21.40 -14.10
CA SER A 158 -3.81 22.63 -14.90
C SER A 158 -3.35 22.46 -16.35
N GLY A 159 -3.12 21.23 -16.81
CA GLY A 159 -2.44 20.95 -18.09
C GLY A 159 -3.23 20.06 -19.06
N GLY A 160 -2.50 19.57 -20.07
CA GLY A 160 -3.00 18.57 -21.01
C GLY A 160 -3.05 17.17 -20.40
N ILE A 161 -3.22 16.15 -21.24
CA ILE A 161 -2.95 14.76 -20.85
C ILE A 161 -1.71 14.35 -21.64
N ALA A 162 -0.64 13.94 -20.95
CA ALA A 162 0.45 13.22 -21.58
C ALA A 162 0.05 11.75 -21.70
N ALA A 163 0.26 11.14 -22.87
CA ALA A 163 -0.08 9.75 -23.11
C ALA A 163 1.14 9.01 -23.66
N ILE A 164 1.41 7.85 -23.07
CA ILE A 164 2.47 6.93 -23.47
C ILE A 164 1.78 5.65 -23.93
N ASP A 165 1.99 5.29 -25.19
CA ASP A 165 1.52 4.01 -25.73
C ASP A 165 2.47 2.89 -25.28
N LEU A 166 1.97 2.01 -24.42
CA LEU A 166 2.71 0.84 -23.93
C LEU A 166 2.45 -0.39 -24.80
N GLY A 167 1.62 -0.31 -25.84
CA GLY A 167 1.12 -1.48 -26.57
C GLY A 167 2.20 -2.35 -27.23
N ALA A 168 3.40 -1.81 -27.46
CA ALA A 168 4.54 -2.56 -27.96
C ALA A 168 5.34 -3.32 -26.88
N ILE A 169 5.14 -2.99 -25.59
CA ILE A 169 6.02 -3.37 -24.48
C ILE A 169 5.26 -3.96 -23.29
N ALA A 170 3.97 -3.64 -23.13
CA ALA A 170 3.09 -4.22 -22.13
C ALA A 170 2.49 -5.54 -22.62
N SER A 171 2.15 -6.43 -21.68
CA SER A 171 1.37 -7.65 -21.94
C SER A 171 -0.11 -7.40 -21.63
N PRO A 172 -0.98 -7.17 -22.65
CA PRO A 172 -2.37 -6.84 -22.40
C PRO A 172 -3.11 -7.98 -21.69
N GLY A 173 -3.86 -7.66 -20.64
CA GLY A 173 -4.69 -8.62 -19.91
C GLY A 173 -4.04 -9.25 -18.67
N GLU A 174 -2.77 -8.94 -18.39
CA GLU A 174 -2.14 -9.26 -17.10
C GLU A 174 -2.39 -8.13 -16.09
N PRO A 175 -2.51 -8.43 -14.78
CA PRO A 175 -2.52 -7.40 -13.74
C PRO A 175 -1.28 -6.52 -13.85
N ALA A 176 -1.46 -5.21 -13.73
CA ALA A 176 -0.38 -4.25 -13.79
C ALA A 176 -0.54 -3.22 -12.67
N PHE A 177 0.59 -2.76 -12.14
CA PHE A 177 0.69 -1.79 -11.06
C PHE A 177 1.65 -0.70 -11.47
N ILE A 178 1.40 0.54 -11.05
CA ILE A 178 2.31 1.66 -11.28
C ILE A 178 2.83 2.19 -9.94
N ALA A 179 4.14 2.41 -9.87
CA ALA A 179 4.80 3.09 -8.76
C ALA A 179 5.73 4.18 -9.30
N GLN A 180 6.21 5.04 -8.41
CA GLN A 180 7.11 6.15 -8.73
C GLN A 180 8.31 6.16 -7.81
N GLY A 181 9.41 6.75 -8.28
CA GLY A 181 10.66 6.94 -7.55
C GLY A 181 11.64 7.74 -8.40
N ASP A 182 12.69 8.29 -7.81
CA ASP A 182 13.81 8.85 -8.56
C ASP A 182 14.81 7.72 -8.80
N PHE A 183 14.83 7.15 -10.00
CA PHE A 183 15.58 5.93 -10.29
C PHE A 183 16.98 6.19 -10.87
N ASP A 184 17.29 7.43 -11.25
CA ASP A 184 18.61 7.80 -11.77
C ASP A 184 19.30 8.96 -11.02
N ARG A 185 18.69 9.44 -9.93
CA ARG A 185 19.16 10.50 -9.03
C ARG A 185 19.24 11.88 -9.69
N ASP A 186 18.38 12.17 -10.65
CA ASP A 186 18.28 13.50 -11.24
C ASP A 186 17.32 14.44 -10.47
N GLY A 187 16.57 13.89 -9.51
CA GLY A 187 15.63 14.59 -8.65
C GLY A 187 14.21 14.71 -9.20
N ASP A 188 13.93 14.09 -10.34
CA ASP A 188 12.62 14.04 -10.96
C ASP A 188 11.93 12.69 -10.67
N LEU A 189 10.60 12.69 -10.51
CA LEU A 189 9.86 11.45 -10.22
C LEU A 189 9.66 10.66 -11.51
N ASP A 190 10.32 9.51 -11.60
CA ASP A 190 10.17 8.51 -12.66
C ASP A 190 9.05 7.53 -12.36
N LEU A 191 8.74 6.66 -13.34
CA LEU A 191 7.71 5.65 -13.22
C LEU A 191 8.25 4.24 -13.47
N VAL A 192 7.73 3.29 -12.69
CA VAL A 192 7.93 1.86 -12.90
C VAL A 192 6.58 1.14 -12.96
N ILE A 193 6.45 0.22 -13.92
CA ILE A 193 5.23 -0.55 -14.14
C ILE A 193 5.54 -2.04 -14.07
N SER A 194 4.73 -2.80 -13.33
CA SER A 194 4.75 -4.26 -13.43
C SER A 194 3.92 -4.70 -14.63
N SER A 195 4.53 -5.44 -15.55
CA SER A 195 3.85 -5.96 -16.74
C SER A 195 4.25 -7.40 -17.02
N GLY A 196 3.35 -8.33 -16.70
CA GLY A 196 3.57 -9.75 -16.89
C GLY A 196 4.80 -10.26 -16.12
N THR A 197 5.92 -10.41 -16.82
CA THR A 197 7.17 -10.98 -16.26
C THR A 197 8.22 -9.94 -15.85
N SER A 198 8.02 -8.68 -16.24
CA SER A 198 9.06 -7.66 -16.17
C SER A 198 8.58 -6.38 -15.48
N LEU A 199 9.52 -5.66 -14.89
CA LEU A 199 9.34 -4.26 -14.50
C LEU A 199 9.79 -3.38 -15.67
N LEU A 200 8.95 -2.43 -16.07
CA LEU A 200 9.19 -1.48 -17.15
C LEU A 200 9.42 -0.10 -16.57
N PHE A 201 10.56 0.51 -16.85
CA PHE A 201 10.98 1.81 -16.31
C PHE A 201 10.83 2.93 -17.34
N PHE A 202 10.37 4.09 -16.88
CA PHE A 202 10.14 5.28 -17.68
C PHE A 202 10.76 6.49 -16.99
N GLU A 203 11.73 7.12 -17.64
CA GLU A 203 12.34 8.38 -17.19
C GLU A 203 11.39 9.53 -17.43
N ASN A 204 11.27 10.41 -16.45
CA ASN A 204 10.55 11.66 -16.55
C ASN A 204 11.48 12.79 -17.03
N ASP A 205 11.06 13.55 -18.04
CA ASP A 205 11.81 14.73 -18.51
C ASP A 205 11.49 16.03 -17.75
N ARG A 206 10.72 15.91 -16.66
CA ARG A 206 10.21 17.01 -15.81
C ARG A 206 9.28 17.97 -16.52
N THR A 207 8.87 17.67 -17.74
CA THR A 207 7.86 18.46 -18.47
C THR A 207 6.56 17.68 -18.64
N GLY A 208 6.40 16.60 -17.86
CA GLY A 208 5.33 15.64 -17.98
C GLY A 208 5.51 14.64 -19.12
N GLY A 209 6.67 14.65 -19.79
CA GLY A 209 7.07 13.67 -20.79
C GLY A 209 7.79 12.49 -20.14
N PHE A 210 7.51 11.29 -20.64
CA PHE A 210 8.11 10.07 -20.14
C PHE A 210 8.65 9.22 -21.28
N ALA A 211 9.85 8.68 -21.10
CA ALA A 211 10.52 7.84 -22.09
C ALA A 211 10.84 6.46 -21.50
N PHE A 212 10.50 5.40 -22.23
CA PHE A 212 10.91 4.03 -21.87
C PHE A 212 12.44 3.94 -21.79
N LYS A 213 12.95 3.38 -20.68
CA LYS A 213 14.39 3.24 -20.41
C LYS A 213 14.87 1.81 -20.41
N GLU A 214 14.27 0.99 -19.55
CA GLU A 214 14.75 -0.34 -19.26
C GLU A 214 13.58 -1.28 -18.97
N ALA A 215 13.75 -2.56 -19.31
CA ALA A 215 12.87 -3.63 -18.89
C ALA A 215 13.67 -4.67 -18.13
N VAL A 216 13.33 -4.89 -16.86
CA VAL A 216 14.02 -5.83 -15.99
C VAL A 216 13.16 -7.09 -15.82
N PRO A 217 13.58 -8.26 -16.35
CA PRO A 217 12.85 -9.51 -16.14
C PRO A 217 12.97 -9.97 -14.69
N VAL A 218 11.85 -10.07 -13.98
CA VAL A 218 11.82 -10.43 -12.56
C VAL A 218 11.08 -11.73 -12.30
N GLY A 219 9.95 -11.98 -12.96
CA GLY A 219 9.04 -13.05 -12.54
C GLY A 219 8.21 -13.66 -13.66
N LEU A 220 7.06 -14.20 -13.29
CA LEU A 220 6.10 -14.89 -14.13
C LEU A 220 4.75 -14.16 -14.22
N SER A 221 4.33 -13.47 -13.16
CA SER A 221 3.13 -12.62 -13.13
C SER A 221 3.26 -11.63 -11.96
N LEU A 222 3.96 -10.52 -12.20
CA LEU A 222 4.20 -9.49 -11.18
C LEU A 222 2.91 -8.75 -10.83
N ARG A 223 2.76 -8.37 -9.56
CA ARG A 223 1.64 -7.53 -9.08
C ARG A 223 2.14 -6.20 -8.52
N ALA A 224 1.98 -5.97 -7.22
CA ALA A 224 2.34 -4.71 -6.59
C ALA A 224 3.86 -4.48 -6.58
N ILE A 225 4.23 -3.21 -6.50
CA ILE A 225 5.61 -2.73 -6.39
C ILE A 225 5.67 -1.80 -5.18
N ALA A 226 6.58 -2.10 -4.25
CA ALA A 226 7.01 -1.18 -3.22
C ALA A 226 8.33 -0.53 -3.66
N VAL A 227 8.45 0.78 -3.45
CA VAL A 227 9.65 1.57 -3.76
C VAL A 227 10.10 2.25 -2.47
N ALA A 228 11.36 2.05 -2.08
CA ALA A 228 12.01 2.71 -0.95
C ALA A 228 13.52 2.45 -1.01
N ASP A 229 14.32 3.18 -0.23
CA ASP A 229 15.73 2.85 -0.01
C ASP A 229 15.82 1.68 0.99
N PHE A 230 16.12 0.46 0.51
CA PHE A 230 16.13 -0.72 1.35
C PHE A 230 17.52 -1.05 1.89
N ASP A 231 18.59 -0.49 1.34
CA ASP A 231 19.96 -0.74 1.81
C ASP A 231 20.70 0.50 2.34
N ASN A 232 19.96 1.59 2.54
CA ASN A 232 20.41 2.87 3.10
C ASN A 232 21.52 3.53 2.28
N ASP A 233 21.55 3.32 0.97
CA ASP A 233 22.52 3.93 0.06
C ASP A 233 22.00 5.22 -0.61
N GLY A 234 20.72 5.54 -0.43
CA GLY A 234 20.03 6.70 -0.97
C GLY A 234 19.52 6.54 -2.40
N ASP A 235 19.57 5.34 -2.99
CA ASP A 235 18.87 5.00 -4.24
C ASP A 235 17.46 4.45 -3.95
N ALA A 236 16.52 4.68 -4.89
CA ALA A 236 15.20 4.07 -4.81
C ALA A 236 15.25 2.59 -5.24
N ASP A 237 15.24 1.68 -4.28
CA ASP A 237 15.13 0.23 -4.49
C ASP A 237 13.68 -0.21 -4.71
N LEU A 238 13.50 -1.48 -5.11
CA LEU A 238 12.18 -2.04 -5.39
C LEU A 238 11.97 -3.40 -4.74
N ALA A 239 10.74 -3.64 -4.30
CA ALA A 239 10.27 -4.96 -3.91
C ALA A 239 8.96 -5.26 -4.65
N THR A 240 8.82 -6.45 -5.22
CA THR A 240 7.63 -6.84 -5.98
C THR A 240 7.22 -8.26 -5.66
N VAL A 241 5.91 -8.50 -5.69
CA VAL A 241 5.32 -9.80 -5.43
C VAL A 241 4.86 -10.49 -6.70
N ASP A 242 5.05 -11.81 -6.73
CA ASP A 242 4.69 -12.67 -7.83
C ASP A 242 3.88 -13.86 -7.30
N PRO A 243 2.53 -13.82 -7.38
CA PRO A 243 1.69 -14.93 -6.92
C PRO A 243 1.92 -16.21 -7.73
N LYS A 244 2.30 -16.12 -9.02
CA LYS A 244 2.46 -17.29 -9.89
C LYS A 244 3.79 -18.00 -9.63
N PHE A 245 4.83 -17.24 -9.32
CA PHE A 245 6.13 -17.77 -8.91
C PHE A 245 6.16 -18.12 -7.41
N GLY A 246 5.30 -17.48 -6.60
CA GLY A 246 5.23 -17.66 -5.15
C GLY A 246 6.40 -17.01 -4.41
N ALA A 247 6.69 -15.74 -4.73
CA ALA A 247 7.79 -15.02 -4.08
C ALA A 247 7.57 -13.51 -3.94
N LEU A 248 8.28 -12.96 -2.96
CA LEU A 248 8.68 -11.56 -2.90
C LEU A 248 10.10 -11.44 -3.49
N ALA A 249 10.26 -10.65 -4.53
CA ALA A 249 11.55 -10.33 -5.13
C ALA A 249 12.00 -8.94 -4.67
N VAL A 250 13.27 -8.80 -4.31
CA VAL A 250 13.89 -7.52 -3.94
C VAL A 250 14.93 -7.18 -5.00
N LEU A 251 14.90 -5.93 -5.46
CA LEU A 251 15.79 -5.39 -6.46
C LEU A 251 16.46 -4.16 -5.89
N ARG A 252 17.79 -4.14 -5.91
CA ARG A 252 18.57 -2.94 -5.63
C ARG A 252 18.73 -2.12 -6.89
N ASN A 253 18.61 -0.81 -6.78
CA ASN A 253 18.99 0.14 -7.82
C ASN A 253 20.50 0.43 -7.71
N ASP A 254 21.30 -0.04 -8.67
CA ASP A 254 22.73 0.23 -8.74
C ASP A 254 23.05 1.59 -9.41
N GLY A 255 22.02 2.43 -9.61
CA GLY A 255 22.06 3.70 -10.34
C GLY A 255 22.08 3.54 -11.85
N CYS A 256 21.84 4.65 -12.57
CA CYS A 256 21.85 4.73 -14.02
C CYS A 256 20.99 3.63 -14.70
N TRP A 257 19.75 3.45 -14.22
CA TRP A 257 18.78 2.49 -14.76
C TRP A 257 19.20 1.01 -14.64
N LYS A 258 20.15 0.70 -13.76
CA LYS A 258 20.63 -0.67 -13.56
C LYS A 258 20.06 -1.25 -12.28
N PHE A 259 19.32 -2.36 -12.40
CA PHE A 259 18.71 -3.03 -11.26
C PHE A 259 19.25 -4.45 -11.09
N THR A 260 19.59 -4.82 -9.86
CA THR A 260 20.07 -6.15 -9.50
C THR A 260 19.08 -6.84 -8.56
N ILE A 261 18.59 -8.02 -8.93
CA ILE A 261 17.77 -8.85 -8.03
C ILE A 261 18.68 -9.39 -6.92
N THR A 262 18.51 -8.87 -5.70
CA THR A 262 19.34 -9.22 -4.54
C THR A 262 18.76 -10.40 -3.75
N ALA A 263 17.44 -10.54 -3.73
CA ALA A 263 16.76 -11.62 -3.01
C ALA A 263 15.48 -12.11 -3.72
N ARG A 264 15.16 -13.37 -3.45
CA ARG A 264 13.85 -13.97 -3.72
C ARG A 264 13.41 -14.75 -2.49
N ILE A 265 12.39 -14.24 -1.82
CA ILE A 265 11.89 -14.79 -0.56
C ILE A 265 10.65 -15.59 -0.90
N LYS A 266 10.66 -16.86 -0.51
CA LYS A 266 9.57 -17.80 -0.78
C LYS A 266 8.29 -17.35 -0.06
N MET A 267 7.18 -17.30 -0.79
CA MET A 267 5.85 -16.98 -0.29
C MET A 267 4.84 -17.91 -0.94
N ASP A 268 4.36 -18.88 -0.17
CA ASP A 268 3.57 -20.00 -0.70
C ASP A 268 2.05 -19.75 -0.66
N LYS A 269 1.59 -18.57 -0.22
CA LYS A 269 0.16 -18.33 0.03
C LYS A 269 -0.44 -17.23 -0.85
N GLY A 270 0.09 -17.10 -2.07
CA GLY A 270 -0.41 -16.18 -3.09
C GLY A 270 -0.18 -14.72 -2.72
N PRO A 271 1.07 -14.23 -2.69
CA PRO A 271 1.36 -12.83 -2.42
C PRO A 271 0.83 -11.93 -3.53
N VAL A 272 0.03 -10.92 -3.18
CA VAL A 272 -0.68 -10.06 -4.16
C VAL A 272 -0.41 -8.58 -4.01
N PHE A 273 -0.02 -8.14 -2.82
CA PHE A 273 0.26 -6.73 -2.52
C PHE A 273 1.45 -6.61 -1.59
N VAL A 274 2.27 -5.57 -1.75
CA VAL A 274 3.42 -5.28 -0.88
C VAL A 274 3.52 -3.78 -0.66
N ILE A 275 3.81 -3.35 0.57
CA ILE A 275 4.07 -1.95 0.91
C ILE A 275 5.31 -1.80 1.81
N PRO A 276 6.06 -0.70 1.67
CA PRO A 276 7.18 -0.37 2.53
C PRO A 276 6.73 0.43 3.77
N PHE A 277 7.36 0.19 4.91
CA PHE A 277 7.19 0.96 6.16
C PHE A 277 8.25 0.57 7.19
N ASP A 278 8.61 1.47 8.10
CA ASP A 278 9.51 1.19 9.23
C ASP A 278 8.69 0.59 10.39
N CYS A 279 8.60 -0.74 10.45
CA CYS A 279 7.59 -1.41 11.27
C CYS A 279 8.00 -1.49 12.74
N ASP A 280 9.30 -1.69 13.01
CA ASP A 280 9.86 -1.83 14.36
C ASP A 280 10.59 -0.58 14.87
N ARG A 281 10.68 0.47 14.04
CA ARG A 281 11.25 1.79 14.35
C ARG A 281 12.75 1.75 14.55
N ASP A 282 13.45 0.82 13.91
CA ASP A 282 14.91 0.79 13.88
C ASP A 282 15.51 1.75 12.83
N GLY A 283 14.67 2.29 11.95
CA GLY A 283 15.02 3.23 10.89
C GLY A 283 15.29 2.57 9.54
N ASP A 284 15.24 1.24 9.48
CA ASP A 284 15.33 0.47 8.25
C ASP A 284 13.92 0.20 7.68
N ILE A 285 13.76 0.34 6.37
CA ILE A 285 12.44 0.13 5.77
C ILE A 285 12.14 -1.37 5.65
N ASP A 286 11.08 -1.82 6.32
CA ASP A 286 10.51 -3.16 6.26
C ASP A 286 9.42 -3.28 5.19
N LEU A 287 8.84 -4.49 5.06
CA LEU A 287 7.76 -4.78 4.12
C LEU A 287 6.60 -5.53 4.78
N ALA A 288 5.37 -5.12 4.44
CA ALA A 288 4.16 -5.92 4.69
C ALA A 288 3.65 -6.49 3.38
N VAL A 289 3.31 -7.78 3.37
CA VAL A 289 2.84 -8.50 2.18
C VAL A 289 1.49 -9.15 2.44
N ALA A 290 0.49 -8.80 1.62
CA ALA A 290 -0.80 -9.46 1.61
C ALA A 290 -0.73 -10.77 0.83
N GLU A 291 -1.07 -11.88 1.49
CA GLU A 291 -1.12 -13.22 0.90
C GLU A 291 -2.58 -13.68 0.77
N PHE A 292 -3.12 -13.51 -0.43
CA PHE A 292 -4.53 -13.65 -0.77
C PHE A 292 -5.09 -15.03 -0.43
N GLU A 293 -4.41 -16.10 -0.87
CA GLU A 293 -4.84 -17.48 -0.65
C GLU A 293 -4.62 -17.92 0.81
N GLY A 294 -3.67 -17.27 1.49
CA GLY A 294 -3.31 -17.53 2.87
C GLY A 294 -4.22 -16.92 3.92
N ASN A 295 -5.03 -15.94 3.54
CA ASN A 295 -5.74 -15.06 4.48
C ASN A 295 -4.79 -14.50 5.55
N CYS A 296 -3.62 -14.02 5.12
CA CYS A 296 -2.62 -13.49 6.04
C CYS A 296 -1.86 -12.30 5.47
N VAL A 297 -1.28 -11.52 6.38
CA VAL A 297 -0.28 -10.50 6.08
C VAL A 297 1.05 -10.97 6.65
N SER A 298 2.05 -11.17 5.80
CA SER A 298 3.41 -11.50 6.21
C SER A 298 4.24 -10.23 6.37
N ILE A 299 4.96 -10.11 7.48
CA ILE A 299 5.90 -9.01 7.73
C ILE A 299 7.32 -9.50 7.48
N ALA A 300 8.00 -8.84 6.55
CA ALA A 300 9.39 -9.07 6.24
C ALA A 300 10.22 -7.92 6.82
N THR A 301 11.03 -8.21 7.84
CA THR A 301 11.92 -7.21 8.43
C THR A 301 13.23 -7.11 7.68
N ASN A 302 13.74 -5.90 7.55
CA ASN A 302 15.02 -5.58 6.94
C ASN A 302 16.12 -5.49 8.01
N ASN A 303 17.37 -5.44 7.59
CA ASN A 303 18.53 -5.22 8.47
C ASN A 303 19.38 -4.03 8.04
N GLY A 304 18.77 -3.11 7.29
CA GLY A 304 19.38 -1.90 6.76
C GLY A 304 20.37 -2.13 5.63
N ARG A 305 20.35 -3.32 5.02
CA ARG A 305 21.23 -3.71 3.90
C ARG A 305 20.47 -4.42 2.77
N GLY A 306 19.16 -4.21 2.69
CA GLY A 306 18.27 -4.84 1.71
C GLY A 306 18.11 -6.35 1.90
N SER A 307 18.40 -6.88 3.09
CA SER A 307 18.33 -8.32 3.40
C SER A 307 17.15 -8.60 4.32
N PHE A 308 16.08 -9.11 3.74
CA PHE A 308 14.80 -9.31 4.41
C PHE A 308 14.60 -10.73 4.95
N THR A 309 13.93 -10.85 6.10
CA THR A 309 13.46 -12.12 6.67
C THR A 309 11.98 -12.03 7.02
N ILE A 310 11.20 -13.08 6.70
CA ILE A 310 9.80 -13.16 7.19
C ILE A 310 9.83 -13.41 8.69
N GLU A 311 9.61 -12.37 9.47
CA GLU A 311 9.64 -12.44 10.92
C GLU A 311 8.30 -12.96 11.46
N ARG A 312 7.19 -12.51 10.86
CA ARG A 312 5.84 -12.81 11.36
C ARG A 312 4.84 -12.97 10.24
N THR A 313 3.79 -13.74 10.52
CA THR A 313 2.62 -13.86 9.65
C THR A 313 1.36 -13.66 10.50
N LEU A 314 0.61 -12.61 10.18
CA LEU A 314 -0.61 -12.21 10.85
C LEU A 314 -1.81 -12.78 10.13
N ALA A 315 -2.64 -13.53 10.85
CA ALA A 315 -3.91 -14.00 10.30
C ALA A 315 -4.87 -12.82 10.14
N VAL A 316 -5.44 -12.68 8.95
CA VAL A 316 -6.52 -11.74 8.66
C VAL A 316 -7.72 -12.52 8.14
N LYS A 317 -8.83 -11.83 7.91
CA LYS A 317 -10.02 -12.43 7.31
C LYS A 317 -9.91 -12.46 5.79
N ASN A 318 -10.97 -12.99 5.17
CA ASN A 318 -11.19 -13.26 3.76
C ASN A 318 -10.35 -12.43 2.75
N GLU A 319 -9.34 -13.07 2.18
CA GLU A 319 -8.69 -12.70 0.92
C GLU A 319 -8.11 -11.27 0.92
N PRO A 320 -7.02 -11.01 1.67
CA PRO A 320 -6.41 -9.68 1.69
C PRO A 320 -5.88 -9.31 0.30
N ILE A 321 -6.23 -8.11 -0.17
CA ILE A 321 -5.95 -7.67 -1.55
C ILE A 321 -5.24 -6.33 -1.66
N GLY A 322 -5.29 -5.50 -0.61
CA GLY A 322 -4.62 -4.21 -0.55
C GLY A 322 -4.21 -3.87 0.88
N LEU A 323 -3.13 -3.11 1.01
CA LEU A 323 -2.59 -2.66 2.29
C LEU A 323 -2.34 -1.15 2.23
N ALA A 324 -2.52 -0.47 3.36
CA ALA A 324 -1.96 0.85 3.58
C ALA A 324 -1.46 0.98 5.02
N VAL A 325 -0.57 1.94 5.26
CA VAL A 325 0.02 2.25 6.56
C VAL A 325 -0.54 3.58 7.04
N GLY A 326 -0.80 3.68 8.35
CA GLY A 326 -1.16 4.91 9.04
C GLY A 326 -0.87 4.78 10.53
N ASP A 327 -0.93 5.88 11.27
CA ASP A 327 -0.90 5.90 12.74
C ASP A 327 -2.33 6.14 13.23
N PHE A 328 -3.11 5.07 13.38
CA PHE A 328 -4.55 5.16 13.63
C PHE A 328 -4.88 5.42 15.10
N ASP A 329 -3.95 5.17 16.01
CA ASP A 329 -4.11 5.41 17.46
C ASP A 329 -3.19 6.54 17.99
N ARG A 330 -2.35 7.14 17.13
CA ARG A 330 -1.41 8.23 17.45
C ARG A 330 -0.35 7.88 18.48
N ASN A 331 0.06 6.62 18.53
CA ASN A 331 1.16 6.17 19.38
C ASN A 331 2.55 6.33 18.69
N ALA A 332 2.59 6.84 17.45
CA ALA A 332 3.77 6.97 16.60
C ALA A 332 4.45 5.64 16.23
N ILE A 333 3.68 4.55 16.25
CA ILE A 333 4.02 3.23 15.71
C ILE A 333 3.12 3.03 14.49
N PRO A 334 3.68 2.61 13.34
CA PRO A 334 2.87 2.36 12.17
C PRO A 334 1.90 1.20 12.35
N ASP A 335 0.63 1.44 12.05
CA ASP A 335 -0.43 0.44 11.94
C ASP A 335 -0.67 0.03 10.48
N LEU A 336 -1.44 -1.04 10.27
CA LEU A 336 -1.86 -1.47 8.93
C LEU A 336 -3.37 -1.47 8.78
N ILE A 337 -3.85 -1.00 7.63
CA ILE A 337 -5.21 -1.27 7.16
C ILE A 337 -5.14 -2.28 6.01
N VAL A 338 -5.99 -3.30 6.07
CA VAL A 338 -6.05 -4.40 5.10
C VAL A 338 -7.41 -4.39 4.42
N ALA A 339 -7.45 -4.19 3.10
CA ALA A 339 -8.66 -4.42 2.30
C ALA A 339 -8.89 -5.92 2.09
N LEU A 340 -10.12 -6.37 2.28
CA LEU A 340 -10.50 -7.78 2.22
C LEU A 340 -11.41 -8.03 1.03
N HIS A 341 -10.92 -8.74 0.01
CA HIS A 341 -11.66 -8.97 -1.23
C HIS A 341 -12.98 -9.72 -1.01
N GLY A 342 -12.97 -10.67 -0.07
CA GLY A 342 -14.15 -11.42 0.34
C GLY A 342 -15.09 -10.62 1.25
N GLY A 343 -14.82 -9.33 1.49
CA GLY A 343 -15.73 -8.38 2.11
C GLY A 343 -16.98 -8.14 1.25
N GLY A 344 -18.12 -7.96 1.90
CA GLY A 344 -19.43 -7.90 1.26
C GLY A 344 -20.45 -7.13 2.09
N PRO A 345 -21.75 -7.20 1.73
CA PRO A 345 -22.79 -6.48 2.46
C PRO A 345 -22.74 -6.77 3.95
N ALA A 346 -23.13 -5.79 4.77
CA ALA A 346 -23.08 -5.87 6.23
C ALA A 346 -23.57 -7.25 6.74
N GLY A 347 -22.68 -7.99 7.41
CA GLY A 347 -22.93 -9.35 7.91
C GLY A 347 -22.28 -10.50 7.13
N GLN A 348 -21.58 -10.24 6.02
CA GLN A 348 -20.79 -11.26 5.29
C GLN A 348 -19.29 -11.28 5.65
N GLY A 349 -18.91 -10.52 6.69
CA GLY A 349 -17.52 -10.30 7.10
C GLY A 349 -17.09 -8.86 6.82
N PRO A 350 -15.97 -8.42 7.42
CA PRO A 350 -15.54 -7.04 7.30
C PRO A 350 -15.02 -6.72 5.91
N ALA A 351 -15.22 -5.48 5.47
CA ALA A 351 -14.65 -4.94 4.25
C ALA A 351 -13.14 -4.69 4.38
N ALA A 352 -12.70 -4.37 5.60
CA ALA A 352 -11.30 -4.15 5.91
C ALA A 352 -10.99 -4.46 7.38
N GLN A 353 -9.72 -4.63 7.70
CA GLN A 353 -9.25 -4.81 9.08
C GLN A 353 -8.09 -3.86 9.38
N VAL A 354 -8.19 -3.15 10.51
CA VAL A 354 -7.07 -2.41 11.08
C VAL A 354 -6.28 -3.37 11.97
N ILE A 355 -4.97 -3.43 11.78
CA ILE A 355 -4.03 -4.16 12.63
C ILE A 355 -3.16 -3.12 13.33
N TYR A 356 -3.36 -2.99 14.63
CA TYR A 356 -2.61 -2.05 15.46
C TYR A 356 -1.26 -2.66 15.85
N ASN A 357 -0.19 -1.87 15.72
CA ASN A 357 1.18 -2.24 16.07
C ASN A 357 1.56 -3.63 15.51
N PRO A 358 1.52 -3.84 14.18
CA PRO A 358 1.84 -5.10 13.54
C PRO A 358 3.14 -5.68 14.11
N CYS A 359 4.24 -4.95 14.17
CA CYS A 359 5.54 -5.45 14.68
C CYS A 359 5.70 -5.50 16.20
N CYS A 360 4.62 -5.32 16.96
CA CYS A 360 4.65 -5.40 18.42
C CYS A 360 5.57 -4.38 19.11
N ALA A 361 5.77 -3.19 18.55
CA ALA A 361 6.27 -2.07 19.33
C ALA A 361 5.29 -1.75 20.49
N ILE A 362 5.81 -1.24 21.60
CA ILE A 362 5.10 -1.12 22.89
C ILE A 362 3.72 -0.47 22.68
N ASP A 363 2.65 -1.22 23.00
CA ASP A 363 1.28 -0.73 23.00
C ASP A 363 1.09 0.21 24.21
N ASP A 364 0.66 1.44 23.96
CA ASP A 364 0.42 2.44 24.99
C ASP A 364 -0.93 2.26 25.73
N CYS A 365 -1.80 1.38 25.23
CA CYS A 365 -3.07 1.02 25.85
C CYS A 365 -2.93 0.01 26.99
N THR A 366 -2.05 -0.97 26.83
CA THR A 366 -1.71 -1.94 27.89
C THR A 366 -0.43 -1.58 28.64
N LYS A 367 0.40 -0.68 28.08
CA LYS A 367 1.77 -0.37 28.53
C LYS A 367 2.68 -1.60 28.59
N GLN A 368 2.32 -2.67 27.87
CA GLN A 368 3.12 -3.88 27.73
C GLN A 368 3.43 -4.04 26.25
N ALA A 369 4.66 -4.43 25.93
CA ALA A 369 4.98 -4.84 24.57
C ALA A 369 4.12 -6.08 24.25
N PRO A 370 3.35 -6.09 23.15
CA PRO A 370 2.57 -7.27 22.79
C PRO A 370 3.45 -8.52 22.64
N CYS A 371 4.75 -8.35 22.34
CA CYS A 371 5.64 -9.45 22.00
C CYS A 371 6.94 -9.53 22.82
N CYS A 372 7.07 -8.81 23.96
CA CYS A 372 8.22 -8.99 24.86
C CYS A 372 7.78 -9.55 26.22
N ASP A 373 8.34 -10.72 26.57
CA ASP A 373 8.37 -11.22 27.93
C ASP A 373 8.96 -10.15 28.88
N GLU A 374 8.21 -9.79 29.92
CA GLU A 374 8.79 -9.15 31.10
C GLU A 374 9.72 -10.16 31.79
N GLY A 375 11.03 -10.02 31.54
CA GLY A 375 12.12 -10.32 32.44
C GLY A 375 12.09 -11.65 33.21
N ALA A 376 12.95 -12.58 32.82
CA ALA A 376 13.54 -13.52 33.77
C ALA A 376 15.04 -13.66 33.53
N THR A 377 15.83 -12.98 34.35
CA THR A 377 17.20 -13.42 34.67
C THR A 377 17.17 -14.90 35.05
N PRO A 378 18.05 -15.75 34.52
CA PRO A 378 18.08 -17.15 34.90
C PRO A 378 18.37 -17.27 36.40
N PRO A 379 17.68 -18.16 37.15
CA PRO A 379 18.07 -18.41 38.52
C PRO A 379 19.50 -18.93 38.52
N SER A 380 20.36 -18.24 39.25
CA SER A 380 21.68 -18.73 39.59
C SER A 380 21.52 -20.14 40.16
N CYS A 381 22.17 -21.13 39.55
CA CYS A 381 22.38 -22.43 40.18
C CYS A 381 23.31 -22.23 41.39
N GLY A 382 22.74 -21.76 42.49
CA GLY A 382 23.31 -21.87 43.82
C GLY A 382 23.23 -23.34 44.23
N GLY A 383 24.39 -23.92 44.51
CA GLY A 383 24.50 -25.32 44.86
C GLY A 383 23.94 -25.66 46.24
N SER A 384 23.69 -26.96 46.41
CA SER A 384 24.04 -27.74 47.59
C SER A 384 24.17 -29.19 47.19
#